data_AF-A0A7Y4VFN6-F1
#
_entry.id   AF-A0A7Y4VFN6-F1
#
_cell.length_a   1.000
_cell.length_b   1.000
_cell.length_c   1.000
_cell.angle_alpha   90.00
_cell.angle_beta   90.00
_cell.angle_gamma   90.00
#
_symmetry.space_group_name_H-M   'P 1'
#
loop_
_entity.id
_entity.type
_entity.pdbx_description
1 polymer ?
#
loop_
_entity_poly.entity_id
_entity_poly.type
_entity_poly.pdbx_seq_one_letter_code
_entity_poly.pdbx_strand_id
1 'polypeptide(L)'
;MIQQTQPAFKSGFQLVRRLKCFLINAGVVAWSAWFGATHAGPIAVPNASFESPATFFVTLNFDSWQRTPQWASWDENASGPWTNLTGIFKNDPPGSAVHIDNCDGDQASWLFANPEVGLFQDYDTVDWDDLSPSHAFDVKFETGKSYHLTVGLIGGGYNMLPETPLEASLYYRDATSNKVIVAATTITYSSAYFSNRTQFVDFTVATSVVRADDPWSGQNIGIQFLSTVSSNLAGGYWDLDHVRLSSILAPTLLNPTRTNGQFQFTLQGEPGQEVEILASTNASLPAANWISLGTVTNTTGNVPFIDTSANFDQRFYQARQLP
;
A
#
# COMPACT_ATOMS: atom_id res chain seq x y z
N MET A 1 0.65 -91.03 -11.28
CA MET A 1 -0.58 -90.94 -10.48
C MET A 1 -1.26 -89.62 -10.86
N ILE A 2 -2.28 -89.71 -11.73
CA ILE A 2 -3.37 -88.76 -12.04
C ILE A 2 -2.95 -87.31 -12.44
N GLN A 3 -2.86 -86.91 -13.72
CA GLN A 3 -3.89 -86.58 -14.75
C GLN A 3 -4.74 -85.31 -14.52
N GLN A 4 -4.69 -84.41 -15.52
CA GLN A 4 -5.79 -83.62 -16.14
C GLN A 4 -6.43 -82.44 -15.35
N THR A 5 -6.24 -81.19 -15.79
CA THR A 5 -6.97 -80.37 -16.81
C THR A 5 -8.33 -79.79 -16.37
N GLN A 6 -8.51 -78.50 -16.65
CA GLN A 6 -9.73 -77.66 -16.47
C GLN A 6 -11.00 -78.23 -17.15
N PRO A 7 -12.21 -77.69 -16.88
CA PRO A 7 -12.73 -76.62 -17.76
C PRO A 7 -13.72 -75.62 -17.11
N ALA A 8 -14.31 -74.80 -17.99
CA ALA A 8 -14.96 -73.52 -17.83
C ALA A 8 -16.51 -73.53 -17.66
N PHE A 9 -17.02 -72.37 -17.18
CA PHE A 9 -18.22 -71.58 -17.58
C PHE A 9 -19.66 -72.14 -17.62
N LYS A 10 -20.59 -71.24 -17.18
CA LYS A 10 -22.06 -71.10 -17.37
C LYS A 10 -22.94 -71.94 -16.42
N SER A 11 -24.10 -71.52 -15.89
CA SER A 11 -24.92 -70.29 -15.93
C SER A 11 -26.08 -70.50 -14.91
N GLY A 12 -26.62 -69.45 -14.28
CA GLY A 12 -27.84 -69.54 -13.46
C GLY A 12 -28.51 -68.17 -13.27
N PHE A 13 -29.82 -68.12 -13.52
CA PHE A 13 -30.69 -66.95 -13.75
C PHE A 13 -31.40 -66.47 -12.46
N GLN A 14 -31.75 -65.16 -12.41
CA GLN A 14 -32.79 -64.47 -11.56
C GLN A 14 -32.45 -64.33 -10.05
N LEU A 15 -32.72 -63.24 -9.34
CA LEU A 15 -33.93 -62.42 -9.27
C LEU A 15 -33.66 -61.05 -8.60
N VAL A 16 -34.45 -60.06 -9.01
CA VAL A 16 -34.57 -58.66 -8.56
C VAL A 16 -34.69 -58.46 -7.05
N ARG A 17 -34.00 -57.45 -6.47
CA ARG A 17 -34.60 -56.39 -5.61
C ARG A 17 -33.59 -55.30 -5.18
N ARG A 18 -34.07 -54.06 -5.30
CA ARG A 18 -33.45 -52.78 -4.92
C ARG A 18 -33.08 -52.74 -3.43
N LEU A 19 -31.99 -52.05 -3.07
CA LEU A 19 -32.04 -50.91 -2.14
C LEU A 19 -30.72 -50.10 -2.16
N LYS A 20 -30.88 -48.78 -2.08
CA LYS A 20 -29.85 -47.75 -2.04
C LYS A 20 -29.00 -47.88 -0.77
N CYS A 21 -27.70 -47.60 -0.85
CA CYS A 21 -26.97 -46.92 0.23
C CYS A 21 -25.72 -46.22 -0.33
N PHE A 22 -25.73 -44.89 -0.16
CA PHE A 22 -24.65 -43.95 -0.40
C PHE A 22 -23.47 -44.21 0.53
N LEU A 23 -22.24 -44.07 0.03
CA LEU A 23 -21.11 -43.49 0.76
C LEU A 23 -20.19 -42.79 -0.27
N ILE A 24 -20.37 -41.48 -0.43
CA ILE A 24 -19.37 -40.59 -1.05
C ILE A 24 -18.53 -40.06 0.12
N ASN A 25 -17.25 -40.39 0.14
CA ASN A 25 -16.28 -39.77 1.05
C ASN A 25 -16.16 -38.29 0.71
N ALA A 26 -16.73 -37.42 1.55
CA ALA A 26 -16.44 -36.00 1.54
C ALA A 26 -15.16 -35.76 2.36
N GLY A 27 -14.03 -35.62 1.66
CA GLY A 27 -12.84 -35.02 2.24
C GLY A 27 -13.10 -33.54 2.46
N VAL A 28 -13.23 -33.13 3.72
CA VAL A 28 -13.24 -31.72 4.10
C VAL A 28 -11.82 -31.20 3.97
N VAL A 29 -11.50 -30.58 2.83
CA VAL A 29 -10.37 -29.66 2.75
C VAL A 29 -10.82 -28.40 3.47
N ALA A 30 -10.39 -28.24 4.71
CA ALA A 30 -10.55 -26.99 5.44
C ALA A 30 -9.67 -25.94 4.76
N TRP A 31 -10.28 -25.10 3.93
CA TRP A 31 -9.67 -23.84 3.54
C TRP A 31 -9.62 -23.00 4.82
N SER A 32 -8.42 -22.85 5.39
CA SER A 32 -8.18 -21.82 6.38
C SER A 32 -8.42 -20.47 5.70
N ALA A 33 -9.61 -19.91 5.87
CA ALA A 33 -9.85 -18.51 5.55
C ALA A 33 -8.91 -17.70 6.45
N TRP A 34 -7.90 -17.09 5.84
CA TRP A 34 -7.14 -16.04 6.49
C TRP A 34 -8.12 -14.91 6.77
N PHE A 35 -8.58 -14.79 8.00
CA PHE A 35 -9.30 -13.60 8.44
C PHE A 35 -8.26 -12.47 8.45
N GLY A 36 -8.18 -11.71 7.35
CA GLY A 36 -7.45 -10.45 7.33
C GLY A 36 -7.97 -9.53 8.43
N ALA A 37 -7.10 -8.71 9.01
CA ALA A 37 -7.50 -7.79 10.05
C ALA A 37 -8.62 -6.88 9.52
N THR A 38 -9.78 -6.87 10.17
CA THR A 38 -10.99 -6.12 9.78
C THR A 38 -10.91 -4.63 10.07
N HIS A 39 -9.72 -4.12 10.36
CA HIS A 39 -9.49 -2.73 10.70
C HIS A 39 -8.40 -2.15 9.82
N ALA A 40 -8.72 -1.01 9.23
CA ALA A 40 -7.77 -0.08 8.69
C ALA A 40 -7.51 1.07 9.68
N GLY A 41 -6.51 1.89 9.40
CA GLY A 41 -6.06 2.91 10.36
C GLY A 41 -4.58 3.25 10.21
N PRO A 42 -4.06 4.08 11.14
CA PRO A 42 -2.66 4.49 11.12
C PRO A 42 -1.74 3.28 11.32
N ILE A 43 -0.63 3.30 10.58
CA ILE A 43 0.44 2.31 10.65
C ILE A 43 1.68 3.03 11.20
N ALA A 44 2.28 2.45 12.24
CA ALA A 44 3.49 3.01 12.81
C ALA A 44 4.65 2.92 11.80
N VAL A 45 5.27 4.07 11.54
CA VAL A 45 6.48 4.20 10.73
C VAL A 45 7.62 4.49 11.71
N PRO A 46 8.59 3.57 11.88
CA PRO A 46 9.72 3.80 12.77
C PRO A 46 10.48 5.09 12.41
N ASN A 47 10.77 5.91 13.42
CA ASN A 47 11.47 7.19 13.26
C ASN A 47 10.87 8.09 12.15
N ALA A 48 9.53 8.20 12.11
CA ALA A 48 8.81 8.85 11.03
C ALA A 48 9.08 10.36 10.86
N SER A 49 9.54 11.02 11.92
CA SER A 49 9.93 12.43 11.94
C SER A 49 11.43 12.65 12.13
N PHE A 50 12.25 11.62 11.95
CA PHE A 50 13.72 11.75 11.98
C PHE A 50 14.28 12.29 13.30
N GLU A 51 13.61 12.04 14.42
CA GLU A 51 14.06 12.43 15.76
C GLU A 51 15.24 11.59 16.30
N SER A 52 15.60 10.52 15.58
CA SER A 52 16.71 9.64 15.92
C SER A 52 17.71 9.46 14.75
N PRO A 53 19.03 9.55 15.00
CA PRO A 53 19.63 9.96 16.26
C PRO A 53 19.42 11.45 16.53
N ALA A 54 19.34 11.81 17.80
CA ALA A 54 19.30 13.22 18.21
C ALA A 54 20.62 13.92 17.84
N THR A 55 20.52 15.14 17.32
CA THR A 55 21.65 16.00 16.97
C THR A 55 21.48 17.41 17.55
N PHE A 56 22.60 18.08 17.79
CA PHE A 56 22.64 19.49 18.16
C PHE A 56 22.64 20.44 16.96
N PHE A 57 22.94 19.91 15.77
CA PHE A 57 22.98 20.71 14.54
C PHE A 57 22.64 19.85 13.33
N VAL A 58 23.55 18.96 12.93
CA VAL A 58 23.34 18.01 11.83
C VAL A 58 23.93 16.65 12.17
N THR A 59 23.37 15.59 11.61
CA THR A 59 23.94 14.25 11.65
C THR A 59 23.76 13.56 10.31
N LEU A 60 24.75 12.74 9.95
CA LEU A 60 24.70 11.87 8.78
C LEU A 60 24.37 10.43 9.18
N ASN A 61 23.91 10.20 10.40
CA ASN A 61 23.47 8.88 10.83
C ASN A 61 21.94 8.83 10.75
N PHE A 62 21.40 7.68 10.35
CA PHE A 62 19.95 7.46 10.29
C PHE A 62 19.63 6.20 11.09
N ASP A 63 18.66 6.32 11.99
CA ASP A 63 18.02 5.19 12.63
C ASP A 63 16.72 4.89 11.89
N SER A 64 16.45 3.61 11.65
CA SER A 64 15.30 3.05 10.94
C SER A 64 15.12 3.50 9.48
N TRP A 65 16.03 4.30 8.92
CA TRP A 65 16.02 4.75 7.54
C TRP A 65 17.38 4.51 6.90
N GLN A 66 17.39 4.25 5.61
CA GLN A 66 18.61 4.07 4.84
C GLN A 66 18.68 4.99 3.64
N ARG A 67 19.90 5.44 3.35
CA ARG A 67 20.21 6.13 2.12
C ARG A 67 20.22 5.17 0.95
N THR A 68 19.84 5.68 -0.23
CA THR A 68 20.10 4.95 -1.46
C THR A 68 21.60 4.71 -1.65
N PRO A 69 21.98 3.58 -2.28
CA PRO A 69 23.36 3.36 -2.69
C PRO A 69 23.87 4.50 -3.56
N GLN A 70 25.17 4.77 -3.49
CA GLN A 70 25.79 5.77 -4.35
C GLN A 70 25.49 5.48 -5.81
N TRP A 71 25.00 6.51 -6.51
CA TRP A 71 24.82 6.44 -7.95
C TRP A 71 26.15 6.16 -8.64
N ALA A 72 26.18 5.19 -9.55
CA ALA A 72 27.42 4.76 -10.22
C ALA A 72 28.17 5.88 -10.95
N SER A 73 27.47 6.94 -11.37
CA SER A 73 28.05 8.09 -12.07
C SER A 73 28.48 9.24 -11.14
N TRP A 74 28.30 9.08 -9.82
CA TRP A 74 28.70 10.10 -8.85
C TRP A 74 30.21 10.03 -8.58
N ASP A 75 30.92 11.14 -8.86
CA ASP A 75 32.34 11.30 -8.52
C ASP A 75 32.49 12.15 -7.26
N GLU A 76 32.85 11.51 -6.14
CA GLU A 76 33.02 12.17 -4.86
C GLU A 76 34.20 13.15 -4.84
N ASN A 77 35.20 12.98 -5.71
CA ASN A 77 36.33 13.92 -5.80
C ASN A 77 35.90 15.25 -6.44
N ALA A 78 34.95 15.17 -7.38
CA ALA A 78 34.44 16.34 -8.09
C ALA A 78 33.28 17.00 -7.34
N SER A 79 32.40 16.20 -6.73
CA SER A 79 31.09 16.66 -6.24
C SER A 79 30.93 16.55 -4.72
N GLY A 80 31.91 15.97 -4.03
CA GLY A 80 31.87 15.73 -2.59
C GLY A 80 31.22 14.39 -2.21
N PRO A 81 31.30 14.01 -0.92
CA PRO A 81 30.85 12.69 -0.46
C PRO A 81 29.35 12.47 -0.67
N TRP A 82 28.97 11.30 -1.20
CA TRP A 82 27.57 10.88 -1.36
C TRP A 82 26.82 10.91 -0.03
N THR A 83 27.51 10.56 1.06
CA THR A 83 26.97 10.54 2.42
C THR A 83 26.45 11.89 2.90
N ASN A 84 26.91 13.00 2.30
CA ASN A 84 26.49 14.35 2.69
C ASN A 84 25.19 14.79 2.02
N LEU A 85 24.71 14.04 1.02
CA LEU A 85 23.55 14.40 0.22
C LEU A 85 22.21 14.16 0.95
N THR A 86 22.25 13.50 2.10
CA THR A 86 21.11 13.30 2.99
C THR A 86 21.59 13.30 4.44
N GLY A 87 20.74 13.75 5.34
CA GLY A 87 20.98 13.69 6.78
C GLY A 87 19.86 14.36 7.54
N ILE A 88 20.04 14.47 8.85
CA ILE A 88 19.05 15.00 9.78
C ILE A 88 19.60 16.27 10.40
N PHE A 89 18.78 17.31 10.48
CA PHE A 89 19.14 18.59 11.10
C PHE A 89 18.22 18.92 12.27
N LYS A 90 18.74 19.67 13.24
CA LYS A 90 17.97 20.24 14.34
C LYS A 90 17.19 21.45 13.82
N ASN A 91 15.88 21.44 14.01
CA ASN A 91 15.05 22.62 13.77
C ASN A 91 15.48 23.75 14.73
N ASP A 92 15.56 24.97 14.21
CA ASP A 92 15.96 26.13 15.00
C ASP A 92 14.97 26.39 16.14
N PRO A 93 15.36 27.08 17.23
CA PRO A 93 14.44 27.37 18.32
C PRO A 93 13.31 28.33 17.88
N PRO A 94 12.12 28.23 18.50
CA PRO A 94 11.01 29.16 18.24
C PRO A 94 11.45 30.63 18.35
N GLY A 95 11.06 31.43 17.36
CA GLY A 95 11.45 32.84 17.22
C GLY A 95 12.66 33.08 16.31
N SER A 96 13.36 32.03 15.88
CA SER A 96 14.27 32.12 14.73
C SER A 96 13.48 32.38 13.45
N ALA A 97 14.04 33.18 12.53
CA ALA A 97 13.42 33.47 11.23
C ALA A 97 13.35 32.26 10.30
N VAL A 98 14.07 31.18 10.62
CA VAL A 98 14.14 29.93 9.86
C VAL A 98 13.60 28.73 10.65
N HIS A 99 12.99 28.96 11.83
CA HIS A 99 12.29 27.92 12.57
C HIS A 99 11.13 27.37 11.73
N ILE A 100 11.05 26.06 11.58
CA ILE A 100 9.93 25.40 10.90
C ILE A 100 8.81 25.18 11.92
N ASP A 101 7.70 25.90 11.82
CA ASP A 101 6.72 25.95 12.91
C ASP A 101 5.85 24.68 13.00
N ASN A 102 5.76 23.88 11.93
CA ASN A 102 5.00 22.63 11.88
C ASN A 102 5.87 21.37 11.77
N CYS A 103 7.12 21.45 12.25
CA CYS A 103 7.99 20.29 12.44
C CYS A 103 7.38 19.33 13.47
N ASP A 104 7.39 18.02 13.21
CA ASP A 104 6.91 16.97 14.11
C ASP A 104 8.01 16.51 15.06
N GLY A 105 8.22 17.31 16.10
CA GLY A 105 9.36 17.16 16.99
C GLY A 105 10.31 18.33 16.82
N ASP A 106 11.61 18.07 16.95
CA ASP A 106 12.62 19.11 16.87
C ASP A 106 13.64 18.88 15.74
N GLN A 107 13.45 17.89 14.88
CA GLN A 107 14.37 17.56 13.78
C GLN A 107 13.61 17.30 12.49
N ALA A 108 14.34 17.40 11.38
CA ALA A 108 13.84 17.01 10.06
C ALA A 108 15.00 16.47 9.23
N SER A 109 14.68 15.77 8.14
CA SER A 109 15.70 15.29 7.21
C SER A 109 15.86 16.26 6.04
N TRP A 110 17.08 16.40 5.51
CA TRP A 110 17.30 16.98 4.18
C TRP A 110 17.62 15.88 3.15
N LEU A 111 17.33 16.16 1.89
CA LEU A 111 17.62 15.32 0.73
C LEU A 111 17.98 16.21 -0.46
N PHE A 112 19.24 16.16 -0.88
CA PHE A 112 19.73 16.93 -2.03
C PHE A 112 19.10 16.47 -3.33
N ALA A 113 18.69 17.42 -4.17
CA ALA A 113 18.16 17.14 -5.49
C ALA A 113 19.29 16.85 -6.48
N ASN A 114 19.90 15.67 -6.33
CA ASN A 114 20.85 15.09 -7.26
C ASN A 114 20.34 13.71 -7.70
N PRO A 115 20.68 13.24 -8.93
CA PRO A 115 20.14 11.98 -9.43
C PRO A 115 20.38 10.82 -8.46
N GLU A 116 19.34 10.05 -8.20
CA GLU A 116 19.33 8.85 -7.34
C GLU A 116 19.58 9.07 -5.85
N VAL A 117 19.70 10.32 -5.38
CA VAL A 117 19.76 10.61 -3.94
C VAL A 117 18.40 10.30 -3.33
N GLY A 118 18.37 9.50 -2.27
CA GLY A 118 17.12 9.12 -1.65
C GLY A 118 17.25 8.51 -0.26
N LEU A 119 16.10 8.36 0.38
CA LEU A 119 15.91 7.65 1.64
C LEU A 119 14.86 6.56 1.46
N PHE A 120 15.00 5.46 2.18
CA PHE A 120 14.01 4.39 2.20
C PHE A 120 13.93 3.69 3.55
N GLN A 121 12.78 3.07 3.79
CA GLN A 121 12.51 2.19 4.93
C GLN A 121 11.65 1.02 4.45
N ASP A 122 11.96 -0.19 4.88
CA ASP A 122 11.29 -1.45 4.58
C ASP A 122 11.63 -2.50 5.65
N TYR A 123 11.13 -3.72 5.49
CA TYR A 123 11.37 -4.84 6.42
C TYR A 123 12.86 -5.16 6.64
N ASP A 124 13.71 -4.95 5.63
CA ASP A 124 15.14 -5.28 5.66
C ASP A 124 16.01 -4.04 5.93
N THR A 125 15.41 -2.94 6.39
CA THR A 125 16.14 -1.71 6.67
C THR A 125 17.04 -1.89 7.89
N VAL A 126 18.28 -1.44 7.75
CA VAL A 126 19.30 -1.52 8.79
C VAL A 126 19.68 -0.13 9.27
N ASP A 127 20.08 -0.03 10.54
CA ASP A 127 20.50 1.22 11.15
C ASP A 127 21.93 1.57 10.74
N TRP A 128 22.36 2.80 11.00
CA TRP A 128 23.72 3.24 10.67
C TRP A 128 24.80 2.50 11.47
N ASP A 129 24.49 2.02 12.68
CA ASP A 129 25.41 1.35 13.61
C ASP A 129 25.17 -0.15 13.77
N ASP A 130 24.08 -0.69 13.22
CA ASP A 130 23.80 -2.12 13.17
C ASP A 130 23.40 -2.53 11.74
N LEU A 131 24.20 -3.43 11.15
CA LEU A 131 23.95 -3.97 9.81
C LEU A 131 22.92 -5.11 9.81
N SER A 132 22.37 -5.47 10.97
CA SER A 132 21.29 -6.46 11.10
C SER A 132 19.95 -5.73 11.09
N PRO A 133 19.00 -6.11 10.21
CA PRO A 133 17.70 -5.45 10.19
C PRO A 133 16.92 -5.78 11.46
N SER A 134 16.38 -4.74 12.10
CA SER A 134 15.55 -4.90 13.29
C SER A 134 14.17 -5.48 12.98
N HIS A 135 13.76 -5.44 11.71
CA HIS A 135 12.41 -5.78 11.23
C HIS A 135 11.30 -4.96 11.93
N ALA A 136 11.62 -3.79 12.46
CA ALA A 136 10.66 -2.93 13.16
C ALA A 136 9.52 -2.46 12.25
N PHE A 137 9.76 -2.36 10.94
CA PHE A 137 8.74 -2.06 9.94
C PHE A 137 8.26 -3.33 9.21
N ASP A 138 7.59 -4.23 9.95
CA ASP A 138 6.97 -5.46 9.42
C ASP A 138 5.49 -5.25 9.08
N VAL A 139 5.26 -4.51 8.00
CA VAL A 139 3.91 -4.26 7.47
C VAL A 139 3.81 -4.88 6.09
N LYS A 140 2.67 -5.50 5.78
CA LYS A 140 2.42 -6.16 4.50
C LYS A 140 1.24 -5.54 3.77
N PHE A 141 1.26 -5.62 2.44
CA PHE A 141 0.10 -5.31 1.61
C PHE A 141 -0.97 -6.39 1.77
N GLU A 142 -2.08 -6.06 2.42
CA GLU A 142 -3.18 -6.99 2.69
C GLU A 142 -4.28 -6.85 1.63
N THR A 143 -4.74 -7.98 1.08
CA THR A 143 -5.87 -8.02 0.15
C THR A 143 -7.09 -7.30 0.73
N GLY A 144 -7.75 -6.48 -0.08
CA GLY A 144 -8.93 -5.71 0.32
C GLY A 144 -8.61 -4.37 0.98
N LYS A 145 -7.32 -4.04 1.20
CA LYS A 145 -6.91 -2.71 1.69
C LYS A 145 -6.28 -1.86 0.60
N SER A 146 -6.36 -0.55 0.73
CA SER A 146 -5.46 0.42 0.08
C SER A 146 -4.62 1.13 1.13
N TYR A 147 -3.54 1.78 0.71
CA TYR A 147 -2.58 2.43 1.61
C TYR A 147 -2.34 3.86 1.19
N HIS A 148 -2.34 4.78 2.16
CA HIS A 148 -2.00 6.19 1.97
C HIS A 148 -0.73 6.52 2.76
N LEU A 149 0.32 6.92 2.05
CA LEU A 149 1.55 7.47 2.61
C LEU A 149 1.51 8.99 2.46
N THR A 150 1.70 9.72 3.56
CA THR A 150 1.79 11.18 3.58
C THR A 150 3.16 11.61 4.13
N VAL A 151 3.77 12.63 3.53
CA VAL A 151 5.03 13.24 4.01
C VAL A 151 4.93 14.76 3.92
N GLY A 152 5.45 15.45 4.92
CA GLY A 152 5.60 16.91 4.90
C GLY A 152 6.88 17.30 4.16
N LEU A 153 6.78 18.21 3.19
CA LEU A 153 7.91 18.64 2.36
C LEU A 153 8.08 20.16 2.36
N ILE A 154 9.32 20.61 2.45
CA ILE A 154 9.75 21.97 2.06
C ILE A 154 10.68 21.83 0.86
N GLY A 155 10.39 22.58 -0.20
CA GLY A 155 11.21 22.63 -1.40
C GLY A 155 11.91 23.97 -1.55
N GLY A 156 12.95 24.01 -2.38
CA GLY A 156 13.60 25.25 -2.78
C GLY A 156 14.97 25.51 -2.17
N GLY A 157 15.46 24.63 -1.28
CA GLY A 157 16.78 24.77 -0.65
C GLY A 157 17.88 25.09 -1.67
N TYR A 158 18.81 25.98 -1.32
CA TYR A 158 20.02 26.29 -2.11
C TYR A 158 19.79 26.57 -3.62
N ASN A 159 18.90 27.51 -3.97
CA ASN A 159 18.59 27.90 -5.36
C ASN A 159 18.12 26.75 -6.26
N MET A 160 17.41 25.76 -5.70
CA MET A 160 16.74 24.71 -6.48
C MET A 160 15.99 25.30 -7.68
N LEU A 161 16.18 24.69 -8.85
CA LEU A 161 15.55 25.15 -10.08
C LEU A 161 14.08 24.71 -10.14
N PRO A 162 13.15 25.52 -10.66
CA PRO A 162 11.79 25.10 -10.94
C PRO A 162 11.77 23.80 -11.77
N GLU A 163 10.72 23.00 -11.58
CA GLU A 163 10.55 21.69 -12.20
C GLU A 163 11.46 20.57 -11.65
N THR A 164 12.27 20.84 -10.62
CA THR A 164 13.05 19.80 -9.92
C THR A 164 12.11 18.79 -9.27
N PRO A 165 12.23 17.48 -9.55
CA PRO A 165 11.33 16.47 -9.01
C PRO A 165 11.89 15.76 -7.76
N LEU A 166 10.97 15.34 -6.89
CA LEU A 166 11.14 14.32 -5.86
C LEU A 166 10.01 13.30 -6.04
N GLU A 167 10.31 12.01 -5.98
CA GLU A 167 9.30 10.95 -5.96
C GLU A 167 9.13 10.44 -4.54
N ALA A 168 7.89 10.43 -4.05
CA ALA A 168 7.50 9.64 -2.88
C ALA A 168 6.80 8.38 -3.38
N SER A 169 7.15 7.21 -2.86
CA SER A 169 6.60 5.95 -3.35
C SER A 169 6.43 4.88 -2.26
N LEU A 170 5.47 4.00 -2.52
CA LEU A 170 5.31 2.72 -1.83
C LEU A 170 5.76 1.61 -2.78
N TYR A 171 6.54 0.67 -2.27
CA TYR A 171 7.10 -0.43 -3.06
C TYR A 171 7.06 -1.75 -2.28
N TYR A 172 7.39 -2.84 -2.95
CA TYR A 172 7.77 -4.10 -2.32
C TYR A 172 9.09 -4.60 -2.89
N ARG A 173 9.76 -5.52 -2.20
CA ARG A 173 10.93 -6.22 -2.73
C ARG A 173 10.51 -7.48 -3.47
N ASP A 174 10.94 -7.62 -4.72
CA ASP A 174 10.76 -8.87 -5.47
C ASP A 174 11.68 -9.99 -4.94
N ALA A 175 11.58 -11.19 -5.52
CA ALA A 175 12.40 -12.34 -5.12
C ALA A 175 13.92 -12.14 -5.31
N THR A 176 14.32 -11.12 -6.06
CA THR A 176 15.72 -10.72 -6.30
C THR A 176 16.12 -9.51 -5.44
N SER A 177 15.25 -9.08 -4.51
CA SER A 177 15.40 -7.89 -3.69
C SER A 177 15.37 -6.57 -4.46
N ASN A 178 14.85 -6.54 -5.69
CA ASN A 178 14.60 -5.30 -6.41
C ASN A 178 13.40 -4.58 -5.79
N LYS A 179 13.49 -3.26 -5.65
CA LYS A 179 12.37 -2.41 -5.21
C LYS A 179 11.42 -2.20 -6.40
N VAL A 180 10.24 -2.78 -6.32
CA VAL A 180 9.19 -2.66 -7.35
C VAL A 180 8.12 -1.70 -6.84
N ILE A 181 8.02 -0.53 -7.48
CA ILE A 181 7.06 0.51 -7.11
C ILE A 181 5.63 0.00 -7.31
N VAL A 182 4.80 0.16 -6.28
CA VAL A 182 3.36 -0.12 -6.28
C VAL A 182 2.56 1.14 -6.58
N ALA A 183 2.94 2.25 -5.97
CA ALA A 183 2.35 3.57 -6.20
C ALA A 183 3.39 4.65 -5.95
N ALA A 184 3.29 5.76 -6.68
CA ALA A 184 4.17 6.90 -6.54
C ALA A 184 3.44 8.21 -6.80
N THR A 185 3.93 9.27 -6.15
CA THR A 185 3.56 10.66 -6.44
C THR A 185 4.85 11.40 -6.75
N THR A 186 4.92 12.03 -7.93
CA THR A 186 6.00 12.96 -8.27
C THR A 186 5.64 14.35 -7.77
N ILE A 187 6.48 14.88 -6.90
CA ILE A 187 6.42 16.23 -6.37
C ILE A 187 7.39 17.10 -7.15
N THR A 188 6.89 18.21 -7.69
CA THR A 188 7.69 19.11 -8.52
C THR A 188 7.85 20.46 -7.83
N TYR A 189 9.09 20.94 -7.71
CA TYR A 189 9.34 22.23 -7.09
C TYR A 189 8.81 23.38 -7.96
N SER A 190 8.02 24.24 -7.33
CA SER A 190 7.71 25.58 -7.83
C SER A 190 7.75 26.58 -6.67
N SER A 191 8.26 27.78 -6.91
CA SER A 191 8.30 28.84 -5.90
C SER A 191 6.91 29.35 -5.50
N ALA A 192 5.89 29.12 -6.34
CA ALA A 192 4.51 29.45 -6.01
C ALA A 192 3.94 28.49 -4.95
N TYR A 193 4.22 27.18 -5.08
CA TYR A 193 3.71 26.16 -4.18
C TYR A 193 4.56 26.05 -2.90
N PHE A 194 5.88 26.17 -3.02
CA PHE A 194 6.83 26.21 -1.90
C PHE A 194 7.26 27.64 -1.58
N SER A 195 6.26 28.52 -1.36
CA SER A 195 6.50 29.94 -1.09
C SER A 195 6.90 30.22 0.36
N ASN A 196 6.62 29.31 1.28
CA ASN A 196 7.02 29.39 2.68
C ASN A 196 8.06 28.29 3.00
N ARG A 197 9.17 28.67 3.63
CA ARG A 197 10.26 27.78 4.05
C ARG A 197 10.24 27.42 5.53
N THR A 198 9.22 27.85 6.26
CA THR A 198 9.02 27.51 7.67
C THR A 198 7.79 26.63 7.88
N GLN A 199 7.21 26.09 6.79
CA GLN A 199 5.99 25.29 6.82
C GLN A 199 6.12 24.12 5.84
N PHE A 200 6.12 22.91 6.37
CA PHE A 200 5.96 21.70 5.57
C PHE A 200 4.59 21.68 4.88
N VAL A 201 4.60 21.24 3.61
CA VAL A 201 3.39 20.98 2.83
C VAL A 201 3.23 19.48 2.65
N ASP A 202 2.06 18.96 2.99
CA ASP A 202 1.78 17.52 2.93
C ASP A 202 1.52 17.04 1.49
N PHE A 203 2.20 15.97 1.10
CA PHE A 203 1.96 15.23 -0.14
C PHE A 203 1.58 13.79 0.16
N THR A 204 0.68 13.22 -0.65
CA THR A 204 0.18 11.86 -0.44
C THR A 204 0.42 10.96 -1.65
N VAL A 205 0.80 9.72 -1.37
CA VAL A 205 0.81 8.58 -2.30
C VAL A 205 -0.32 7.65 -1.90
N ALA A 206 -1.13 7.21 -2.86
CA ALA A 206 -2.23 6.29 -2.63
C ALA A 206 -2.09 5.05 -3.50
N THR A 207 -2.17 3.86 -2.91
CA THR A 207 -2.24 2.61 -3.68
C THR A 207 -3.66 2.35 -4.17
N SER A 208 -3.79 1.57 -5.24
CA SER A 208 -5.05 0.87 -5.48
C SER A 208 -5.34 -0.13 -4.36
N VAL A 209 -6.59 -0.59 -4.31
CA VAL A 209 -6.97 -1.72 -3.44
C VAL A 209 -6.17 -2.95 -3.86
N VAL A 210 -5.49 -3.57 -2.89
CA VAL A 210 -4.71 -4.79 -3.08
C VAL A 210 -5.66 -5.94 -3.39
N ARG A 211 -5.40 -6.64 -4.49
CA ARG A 211 -6.08 -7.85 -4.92
C ARG A 211 -5.26 -9.07 -4.52
N ALA A 212 -5.89 -10.25 -4.56
CA ALA A 212 -5.22 -11.50 -4.22
C ALA A 212 -4.20 -11.94 -5.28
N ASP A 213 -4.37 -11.49 -6.53
CA ASP A 213 -3.51 -11.80 -7.67
C ASP A 213 -2.44 -10.73 -7.94
N ASP A 214 -2.46 -9.62 -7.20
CA ASP A 214 -1.41 -8.61 -7.30
C ASP A 214 -0.07 -9.18 -6.84
N PRO A 215 1.04 -8.93 -7.57
CA PRO A 215 2.35 -9.48 -7.21
C PRO A 215 2.89 -8.93 -5.88
N TRP A 216 2.39 -7.77 -5.43
CA TRP A 216 2.72 -7.20 -4.12
C TRP A 216 1.82 -7.70 -2.99
N SER A 217 0.79 -8.52 -3.27
CA SER A 217 -0.10 -9.06 -2.23
C SER A 217 0.67 -9.93 -1.24
N GLY A 218 0.54 -9.63 0.04
CA GLY A 218 1.26 -10.29 1.13
C GLY A 218 2.75 -9.95 1.21
N GLN A 219 3.28 -9.09 0.34
CA GLN A 219 4.65 -8.62 0.40
C GLN A 219 4.82 -7.51 1.43
N ASN A 220 6.02 -7.40 2.00
CA ASN A 220 6.36 -6.32 2.90
C ASN A 220 6.34 -4.96 2.17
N ILE A 221 5.75 -3.97 2.82
CA ILE A 221 5.68 -2.58 2.34
C ILE A 221 7.05 -1.94 2.55
N GLY A 222 7.52 -1.23 1.54
CA GLY A 222 8.61 -0.27 1.63
C GLY A 222 8.13 1.15 1.30
N ILE A 223 8.75 2.13 1.94
CA ILE A 223 8.58 3.57 1.71
C ILE A 223 9.88 4.10 1.08
N GLN A 224 9.78 4.92 0.05
CA GLN A 224 10.94 5.56 -0.57
C GLN A 224 10.65 7.03 -0.90
N PHE A 225 11.67 7.86 -0.67
CA PHE A 225 11.78 9.21 -1.20
C PHE A 225 13.02 9.27 -2.09
N LEU A 226 12.86 9.59 -3.37
CA LEU A 226 13.93 9.52 -4.36
C LEU A 226 13.97 10.78 -5.22
N SER A 227 15.12 11.42 -5.31
CA SER A 227 15.33 12.46 -6.31
C SER A 227 15.50 11.82 -7.69
N THR A 228 14.50 12.02 -8.53
CA THR A 228 14.45 11.56 -9.93
C THR A 228 14.92 12.64 -10.91
N VAL A 229 15.65 13.63 -10.39
CA VAL A 229 16.08 14.81 -11.14
C VAL A 229 17.03 14.43 -12.27
N SER A 230 16.86 15.06 -13.42
CA SER A 230 17.85 15.00 -14.49
C SER A 230 19.02 15.94 -14.21
N SER A 231 20.20 15.64 -14.75
CA SER A 231 21.42 16.41 -14.45
C SER A 231 21.31 17.92 -14.72
N ASN A 232 20.47 18.35 -15.67
CA ASN A 232 20.26 19.76 -15.99
C ASN A 232 19.43 20.53 -14.95
N LEU A 233 18.75 19.84 -14.04
CA LEU A 233 17.98 20.43 -12.94
C LEU A 233 18.62 20.13 -11.57
N ALA A 234 19.73 19.39 -11.53
CA ALA A 234 20.37 19.00 -10.29
C ALA A 234 20.87 20.21 -9.48
N GLY A 235 20.71 20.14 -8.17
CA GLY A 235 21.06 21.17 -7.22
C GLY A 235 19.89 21.57 -6.32
N GLY A 236 20.22 22.09 -5.14
CA GLY A 236 19.25 22.36 -4.10
C GLY A 236 18.90 21.13 -3.26
N TYR A 237 17.95 21.29 -2.35
CA TYR A 237 17.49 20.21 -1.47
C TYR A 237 16.03 20.35 -1.07
N TRP A 238 15.46 19.22 -0.70
CA TRP A 238 14.18 19.05 -0.05
C TRP A 238 14.38 18.82 1.44
N ASP A 239 13.53 19.40 2.28
CA ASP A 239 13.40 18.97 3.67
C ASP A 239 12.16 18.09 3.80
N LEU A 240 12.26 17.04 4.61
CA LEU A 240 11.23 16.02 4.82
C LEU A 240 10.98 15.83 6.31
N ASP A 241 9.71 15.68 6.67
CA ASP A 241 9.30 15.41 8.05
C ASP A 241 7.92 14.73 8.12
N HIS A 242 7.56 14.20 9.29
CA HIS A 242 6.24 13.71 9.66
C HIS A 242 5.68 12.70 8.64
N VAL A 243 6.45 11.64 8.38
CA VAL A 243 6.02 10.54 7.51
C VAL A 243 4.88 9.77 8.19
N ARG A 244 3.74 9.63 7.51
CA ARG A 244 2.55 8.96 8.03
C ARG A 244 2.10 7.89 7.04
N LEU A 245 1.92 6.67 7.50
CA LEU A 245 1.31 5.60 6.71
C LEU A 245 -0.04 5.23 7.32
N SER A 246 -1.02 4.98 6.48
CA SER A 246 -2.31 4.44 6.90
C SER A 246 -2.82 3.42 5.90
N SER A 247 -3.61 2.47 6.39
CA SER A 247 -4.41 1.58 5.55
C SER A 247 -5.87 2.02 5.55
N ILE A 248 -6.59 1.68 4.48
CA ILE A 248 -8.03 1.88 4.33
C ILE A 248 -8.64 0.56 3.87
N LEU A 249 -9.70 0.08 4.54
CA LEU A 249 -10.44 -1.10 4.11
C LEU A 249 -11.38 -0.70 2.98
N ALA A 250 -11.22 -1.37 1.83
CA ALA A 250 -12.05 -1.11 0.67
C ALA A 250 -13.46 -1.69 0.86
N PRO A 251 -14.51 -0.99 0.36
CA PRO A 251 -15.86 -1.51 0.34
C PRO A 251 -15.96 -2.88 -0.34
N THR A 252 -16.45 -3.88 0.39
CA THR A 252 -16.62 -5.26 -0.10
C THR A 252 -18.08 -5.69 0.03
N LEU A 253 -18.61 -6.38 -0.99
CA LEU A 253 -19.96 -6.93 -0.98
C LEU A 253 -19.92 -8.39 -0.55
N LEU A 254 -20.53 -8.70 0.59
CA LEU A 254 -20.56 -10.02 1.22
C LEU A 254 -21.95 -10.64 1.18
N ASN A 255 -22.00 -11.97 1.32
CA ASN A 255 -23.24 -12.74 1.48
C ASN A 255 -24.34 -12.45 0.44
N PRO A 256 -24.01 -12.38 -0.87
CA PRO A 256 -25.01 -12.11 -1.90
C PRO A 256 -26.10 -13.18 -1.89
N THR A 257 -27.35 -12.78 -1.79
CA THR A 257 -28.50 -13.67 -1.79
C THR A 257 -29.60 -13.10 -2.68
N ARG A 258 -30.28 -13.96 -3.44
CA ARG A 258 -31.45 -13.58 -4.23
C ARG A 258 -32.68 -14.31 -3.69
N THR A 259 -33.75 -13.60 -3.40
CA THR A 259 -35.01 -14.20 -2.92
C THR A 259 -36.18 -13.30 -3.32
N ASN A 260 -37.28 -13.89 -3.81
CA ASN A 260 -38.50 -13.16 -4.19
C ASN A 260 -38.28 -11.97 -5.15
N GLY A 261 -37.37 -12.10 -6.12
CA GLY A 261 -37.06 -11.02 -7.09
C GLY A 261 -36.18 -9.90 -6.54
N GLN A 262 -35.80 -9.97 -5.27
CA GLN A 262 -34.89 -9.02 -4.62
C GLN A 262 -33.48 -9.62 -4.54
N PHE A 263 -32.48 -8.73 -4.53
CA PHE A 263 -31.09 -9.10 -4.30
C PHE A 263 -30.57 -8.36 -3.07
N GLN A 264 -29.94 -9.09 -2.17
CA GLN A 264 -29.44 -8.57 -0.90
C GLN A 264 -27.98 -8.96 -0.71
N PHE A 265 -27.23 -8.09 -0.05
CA PHE A 265 -25.85 -8.34 0.36
C PHE A 265 -25.53 -7.50 1.60
N THR A 266 -24.38 -7.78 2.22
CA THR A 266 -23.81 -6.94 3.28
C THR A 266 -22.64 -6.16 2.71
N LEU A 267 -22.69 -4.83 2.80
CA LEU A 267 -21.56 -3.96 2.54
C LEU A 267 -20.64 -3.99 3.77
N GLN A 268 -19.40 -4.42 3.60
CA GLN A 268 -18.33 -4.28 4.59
C GLN A 268 -17.39 -3.14 4.19
N GLY A 269 -16.89 -2.37 5.15
CA GLY A 269 -15.92 -1.29 4.96
C GLY A 269 -15.61 -0.61 6.29
N GLU A 270 -14.94 0.54 6.26
CA GLU A 270 -14.66 1.32 7.48
C GLU A 270 -15.93 2.00 8.03
N PRO A 271 -16.12 2.05 9.36
CA PRO A 271 -17.11 2.89 9.98
C PRO A 271 -16.97 4.37 9.56
N GLY A 272 -18.09 5.02 9.21
CA GLY A 272 -18.15 6.39 8.72
C GLY A 272 -18.01 6.54 7.20
N GLN A 273 -17.61 5.50 6.46
CA GLN A 273 -17.51 5.59 4.99
C GLN A 273 -18.88 5.83 4.35
N GLU A 274 -18.92 6.78 3.42
CA GLU A 274 -20.05 6.95 2.51
C GLU A 274 -19.77 6.16 1.23
N VAL A 275 -20.66 5.23 0.89
CA VAL A 275 -20.47 4.30 -0.22
C VAL A 275 -21.69 4.34 -1.13
N GLU A 276 -21.44 4.58 -2.41
CA GLU A 276 -22.45 4.46 -3.44
C GLU A 276 -22.51 3.02 -3.96
N ILE A 277 -23.73 2.48 -4.06
CA ILE A 277 -23.98 1.18 -4.66
C ILE A 277 -24.38 1.38 -6.12
N LEU A 278 -23.57 0.87 -7.03
CA LEU A 278 -23.80 0.90 -8.46
C LEU A 278 -24.27 -0.47 -8.96
N ALA A 279 -25.10 -0.48 -10.00
CA ALA A 279 -25.50 -1.71 -10.67
C ALA A 279 -25.63 -1.57 -12.19
N SER A 280 -25.34 -2.65 -12.91
CA SER A 280 -25.43 -2.72 -14.38
C SER A 280 -25.84 -4.12 -14.83
N THR A 281 -26.51 -4.25 -15.96
CA THR A 281 -26.73 -5.55 -16.63
C THR A 281 -25.55 -5.94 -17.53
N ASN A 282 -24.58 -5.06 -17.72
CA ASN A 282 -23.37 -5.29 -18.50
C ASN A 282 -22.13 -4.82 -17.73
N ALA A 283 -21.33 -5.78 -17.24
CA ALA A 283 -20.10 -5.51 -16.48
C ALA A 283 -18.97 -4.87 -17.29
N SER A 284 -19.04 -4.93 -18.63
CA SER A 284 -18.00 -4.34 -19.49
C SER A 284 -18.15 -2.82 -19.66
N LEU A 285 -19.26 -2.23 -19.22
CA LEU A 285 -19.44 -0.79 -19.24
C LEU A 285 -18.53 -0.12 -18.19
N PRO A 286 -17.95 1.06 -18.50
CA PRO A 286 -17.29 1.88 -17.49
C PRO A 286 -18.20 2.13 -16.29
N ALA A 287 -17.66 2.13 -15.07
CA ALA A 287 -18.44 2.32 -13.83
C ALA A 287 -19.28 3.62 -13.84
N ALA A 288 -18.82 4.66 -14.52
CA ALA A 288 -19.57 5.91 -14.71
C ALA A 288 -20.90 5.75 -15.46
N ASN A 289 -21.06 4.66 -16.22
CA ASN A 289 -22.29 4.32 -16.94
C ASN A 289 -23.19 3.34 -16.17
N TRP A 290 -22.77 2.90 -14.98
CA TRP A 290 -23.59 2.05 -14.13
C TRP A 290 -24.65 2.91 -13.42
N ILE A 291 -25.79 2.32 -13.12
CA ILE A 291 -26.89 3.01 -12.47
C ILE A 291 -26.62 3.02 -10.97
N SER A 292 -26.67 4.21 -10.36
CA SER A 292 -26.67 4.34 -8.91
C SER A 292 -27.97 3.81 -8.32
N LEU A 293 -27.86 2.87 -7.38
CA LEU A 293 -28.97 2.35 -6.58
C LEU A 293 -29.17 3.16 -5.29
N GLY A 294 -28.24 4.05 -4.97
CA GLY A 294 -28.25 4.90 -3.79
C GLY A 294 -26.94 4.87 -3.02
N THR A 295 -26.90 5.71 -2.00
CA THR A 295 -25.75 5.89 -1.13
C THR A 295 -26.03 5.33 0.26
N VAL A 296 -25.04 4.67 0.84
CA VAL A 296 -25.09 4.01 2.13
C VAL A 296 -23.98 4.58 3.01
N THR A 297 -24.35 5.11 4.16
CA THR A 297 -23.36 5.45 5.20
C THR A 297 -23.08 4.21 6.04
N ASN A 298 -21.85 3.70 5.96
CA ASN A 298 -21.40 2.56 6.72
C ASN A 298 -21.14 2.94 8.18
N THR A 299 -22.15 3.00 9.03
CA THR A 299 -21.99 3.49 10.41
C THR A 299 -21.30 2.53 11.38
N THR A 300 -21.30 1.23 11.07
CA THR A 300 -20.85 0.18 12.02
C THR A 300 -19.81 -0.78 11.45
N GLY A 301 -19.35 -0.54 10.22
CA GLY A 301 -18.41 -1.39 9.49
C GLY A 301 -19.10 -2.45 8.61
N ASN A 302 -20.35 -2.82 8.92
CA ASN A 302 -21.17 -3.70 8.10
C ASN A 302 -22.60 -3.15 7.95
N VAL A 303 -23.08 -2.97 6.72
CA VAL A 303 -24.44 -2.49 6.45
C VAL A 303 -25.16 -3.40 5.45
N PRO A 304 -26.34 -3.95 5.80
CA PRO A 304 -27.14 -4.70 4.83
C PRO A 304 -27.71 -3.75 3.77
N PHE A 305 -27.69 -4.18 2.52
CA PHE A 305 -28.28 -3.48 1.39
C PHE A 305 -29.22 -4.41 0.62
N ILE A 306 -30.35 -3.86 0.16
CA ILE A 306 -31.36 -4.60 -0.61
C ILE A 306 -31.69 -3.82 -1.89
N ASP A 307 -31.44 -4.45 -3.03
CA ASP A 307 -31.98 -4.05 -4.32
C ASP A 307 -33.35 -4.72 -4.51
N THR A 308 -34.42 -3.93 -4.29
CA THR A 308 -35.81 -4.40 -4.41
C THR A 308 -36.24 -4.62 -5.85
N SER A 309 -35.45 -4.15 -6.82
CA SER A 309 -35.79 -4.15 -8.25
C SER A 309 -34.81 -4.99 -9.05
N ALA A 310 -34.35 -6.11 -8.50
CA ALA A 310 -33.36 -7.01 -9.10
C ALA A 310 -33.97 -8.04 -10.08
N ASN A 311 -35.06 -7.70 -10.78
CA ASN A 311 -35.79 -8.59 -11.70
C ASN A 311 -35.13 -8.66 -13.09
N PHE A 312 -33.82 -8.95 -13.12
CA PHE A 312 -33.05 -9.13 -14.34
C PHE A 312 -32.52 -10.57 -14.42
N ASP A 313 -32.29 -11.06 -15.64
CA ASP A 313 -31.63 -12.36 -15.86
C ASP A 313 -30.20 -12.33 -15.34
N GLN A 314 -29.53 -11.17 -15.48
CA GLN A 314 -28.20 -10.90 -14.95
C GLN A 314 -28.08 -9.43 -14.53
N ARG A 315 -27.47 -9.19 -13.37
CA ARG A 315 -27.10 -7.86 -12.89
C ARG A 315 -25.81 -7.96 -12.09
N PHE A 316 -24.94 -6.97 -12.25
CA PHE A 316 -23.67 -6.80 -11.56
C PHE A 316 -23.78 -5.64 -10.59
N TYR A 317 -23.02 -5.71 -9.51
CA TYR A 317 -23.02 -4.73 -8.43
C TYR A 317 -21.60 -4.29 -8.12
N GLN A 318 -21.42 -3.02 -7.79
CA GLN A 318 -20.14 -2.45 -7.39
C GLN A 318 -20.37 -1.47 -6.24
N ALA A 319 -19.54 -1.54 -5.21
CA ALA A 319 -19.46 -0.52 -4.18
C ALA A 319 -18.38 0.50 -4.56
N ARG A 320 -18.74 1.78 -4.53
CA ARG A 320 -17.83 2.90 -4.79
C ARG A 320 -17.76 3.77 -3.55
N GLN A 321 -16.59 3.84 -2.92
CA GLN A 321 -16.34 4.80 -1.86
C GLN A 321 -16.45 6.22 -2.44
N LEU A 322 -17.20 7.09 -1.77
CA LEU A 322 -17.28 8.50 -2.09
C LEU A 322 -16.17 9.29 -1.33
N PRO A 323 -15.76 10.47 -1.84
CA PRO A 323 -14.69 11.29 -1.26
C PRO A 323 -14.91 11.69 0.20
#